data_AF-A0A956KS89-F1
#
_entry.id   AF-A0A956KS89-F1
#
_cell.length_a   1.000
_cell.length_b   1.000
_cell.length_c   1.000
_cell.angle_alpha   90.00
_cell.angle_beta   90.00
_cell.angle_gamma   90.00
#
_symmetry.space_group_name_H-M   'P 1'
#
loop_
_entity.id
_entity.type
_entity.pdbx_description
1 polymer ?
#
loop_
_entity_poly.entity_id
_entity_poly.type
_entity_poly.pdbx_seq_one_letter_code
_entity_poly.pdbx_strand_id
1 'polypeptide(L)'
;MDRKTLEQRIAVLLAPVSAANPGGENATYDPRHEELRREVAKLESPTTDMPDWASVAKTGSALLRDASKDYLMAAYVAWAWFETEGLDGLAYGVALLHGIVERYWDDGFPPLKRIRGRSNAFDWFMGRLDNAMAGITVTGKDRIAITLLEDLSPAFASLVRDKFEDKAPGMRTLTEGVKRLQMSLPEASAEELAAVAAAVAKEEAAAPEPEPAPT
;
A
#
# COMPACT_ATOMS: atom_id res chain seq x y z
N MET A 1 3.69 -10.71 -10.83
CA MET A 1 3.82 -10.83 -9.35
C MET A 1 2.94 -11.97 -8.84
N ASP A 2 3.20 -12.53 -7.65
CA ASP A 2 2.30 -13.46 -6.93
C ASP A 2 2.03 -12.98 -5.48
N ARG A 3 1.11 -13.63 -4.75
CA ARG A 3 0.73 -13.26 -3.37
C ARG A 3 1.91 -13.33 -2.41
N LYS A 4 2.75 -14.35 -2.53
CA LYS A 4 3.93 -14.54 -1.68
C LYS A 4 4.92 -13.40 -1.84
N THR A 5 5.18 -12.99 -3.08
CA THR A 5 6.03 -11.85 -3.41
C THR A 5 5.46 -10.55 -2.82
N LEU A 6 4.15 -10.36 -2.92
CA LEU A 6 3.43 -9.24 -2.28
C LEU A 6 3.68 -9.21 -0.78
N GLU A 7 3.42 -10.32 -0.10
CA GLU A 7 3.54 -10.42 1.35
C GLU A 7 4.99 -10.21 1.82
N GLN A 8 5.96 -10.82 1.15
CA GLN A 8 7.39 -10.65 1.46
C GLN A 8 7.84 -9.19 1.31
N ARG A 9 7.42 -8.51 0.24
CA ARG A 9 7.82 -7.13 -0.02
C ARG A 9 7.29 -6.18 1.04
N ILE A 10 6.01 -6.30 1.41
CA ILE A 10 5.40 -5.42 2.41
C ILE A 10 5.83 -5.80 3.83
N ALA A 11 6.14 -7.08 4.10
CA ALA A 11 6.54 -7.54 5.43
C ALA A 11 7.77 -6.79 5.96
N VAL A 12 8.74 -6.48 5.09
CA VAL A 12 9.94 -5.70 5.46
C VAL A 12 9.57 -4.30 5.95
N LEU A 13 8.60 -3.64 5.33
CA LEU A 13 8.17 -2.29 5.70
C LEU A 13 7.21 -2.30 6.89
N LEU A 14 6.49 -3.41 7.09
CA LEU A 14 5.55 -3.61 8.19
C LEU A 14 6.18 -4.26 9.43
N ALA A 15 7.47 -4.60 9.39
CA ALA A 15 8.21 -5.03 10.57
C ALA A 15 8.33 -3.85 11.57
N PRO A 16 8.24 -4.09 12.88
CA PRO A 16 8.44 -3.04 13.89
C PRO A 16 9.77 -2.32 13.69
N VAL A 17 9.79 -0.99 13.85
CA VAL A 17 11.06 -0.23 13.78
C VAL A 17 12.01 -0.70 14.89
N SER A 18 11.47 -0.94 16.09
CA SER A 18 12.18 -1.60 17.17
C SER A 18 11.20 -2.31 18.10
N ALA A 19 11.69 -3.23 18.95
CA ALA A 19 10.85 -3.90 19.95
C ALA A 19 10.27 -2.93 20.99
N ALA A 20 11.02 -1.90 21.38
CA ALA A 20 10.60 -0.92 22.37
C ALA A 20 9.71 0.18 21.79
N ASN A 21 9.85 0.46 20.49
CA ASN A 21 9.08 1.46 19.78
C ASN A 21 8.70 0.95 18.38
N PRO A 22 7.62 0.17 18.25
CA PRO A 22 7.23 -0.47 16.98
C PRO A 22 6.90 0.53 15.87
N GLY A 23 6.22 1.63 16.20
CA GLY A 23 5.87 2.71 15.28
C GLY A 23 7.04 3.63 14.92
N GLY A 24 8.12 3.59 15.70
CA GLY A 24 9.28 4.46 15.51
C GLY A 24 9.03 5.89 16.00
N GLU A 25 9.73 6.86 15.42
CA GLU A 25 9.67 8.26 15.83
C GLU A 25 8.95 9.12 14.81
N ASN A 26 8.56 10.35 15.19
CA ASN A 26 7.97 11.27 14.23
C ASN A 26 8.98 11.66 13.15
N ALA A 27 8.69 11.26 11.92
CA ALA A 27 9.51 11.52 10.74
C ALA A 27 9.79 12.99 10.42
N THR A 28 9.09 13.96 11.02
CA THR A 28 9.23 15.40 10.70
C THR A 28 10.67 15.92 10.73
N TYR A 29 11.53 15.36 11.59
CA TYR A 29 12.94 15.76 11.71
C TYR A 29 13.91 14.84 10.95
N ASP A 30 13.42 13.76 10.33
CA ASP A 30 14.22 12.90 9.48
C ASP A 30 14.46 13.62 8.13
N PRO A 31 15.71 13.77 7.66
CA PRO A 31 15.99 14.42 6.38
C PRO A 31 15.25 13.81 5.19
N ARG A 32 15.00 12.49 5.24
CA ARG A 32 14.27 11.76 4.19
C ARG A 32 12.81 12.20 4.10
N HIS A 33 12.19 12.61 5.21
CA HIS A 33 10.82 13.12 5.20
C HIS A 33 10.72 14.44 4.41
N GLU A 34 11.63 15.37 4.66
CA GLU A 34 11.67 16.64 3.92
C GLU A 34 12.02 16.41 2.45
N GLU A 35 12.96 15.51 2.17
CA GLU A 35 13.30 15.10 0.80
C GLU A 35 12.08 14.58 0.04
N LEU A 36 11.34 13.64 0.62
CA LEU A 36 10.13 13.08 0.03
C LEU A 36 9.06 14.14 -0.22
N ARG A 37 8.82 15.03 0.75
CA ARG A 37 7.85 16.11 0.61
C ARG A 37 8.25 17.07 -0.51
N ARG A 38 9.53 17.46 -0.58
CA ARG A 38 10.04 18.33 -1.64
C ARG A 38 9.89 17.67 -3.02
N GLU A 39 10.17 16.39 -3.11
CA GLU A 39 10.06 15.64 -4.37
C GLU A 39 8.61 15.56 -4.84
N VAL A 40 7.67 15.23 -3.94
CA VAL A 40 6.24 15.17 -4.26
C VAL A 40 5.65 16.56 -4.53
N ALA A 41 6.14 17.61 -3.88
CA ALA A 41 5.69 19.00 -4.11
C ALA A 41 5.94 19.49 -5.55
N LYS A 42 6.84 18.85 -6.31
CA LYS A 42 7.05 19.16 -7.73
C LYS A 42 5.78 19.04 -8.58
N LEU A 43 4.80 18.26 -8.14
CA LEU A 43 3.52 18.09 -8.82
C LEU A 43 2.66 19.35 -8.86
N GLU A 44 2.87 20.24 -7.91
CA GLU A 44 2.20 21.54 -7.82
C GLU A 44 3.11 22.67 -8.30
N SER A 45 4.35 22.35 -8.68
CA SER A 45 5.30 23.32 -9.19
C SER A 45 4.93 23.74 -10.62
N PRO A 46 5.03 25.03 -10.96
CA PRO A 46 4.87 25.50 -12.34
C PRO A 46 6.04 25.08 -13.25
N THR A 47 7.06 24.40 -12.72
CA THR A 47 8.17 23.83 -13.51
C THR A 47 7.76 22.55 -14.21
N THR A 48 8.45 22.18 -15.30
CA THR A 48 8.21 20.91 -16.03
C THR A 48 8.75 19.67 -15.32
N ASP A 49 9.52 19.83 -14.24
CA ASP A 49 10.12 18.72 -13.51
C ASP A 49 9.05 17.90 -12.78
N MET A 50 8.84 16.66 -13.25
CA MET A 50 8.00 15.68 -12.55
C MET A 50 8.77 15.04 -11.38
N PRO A 51 8.08 14.53 -10.35
CA PRO A 51 8.73 13.77 -9.29
C PRO A 51 9.45 12.54 -9.81
N ASP A 52 10.63 12.26 -9.27
CA ASP A 52 11.30 10.98 -9.39
C ASP A 52 10.62 9.95 -8.48
N TRP A 53 9.61 9.27 -9.01
CA TRP A 53 8.86 8.26 -8.27
C TRP A 53 9.72 7.06 -7.84
N ALA A 54 10.77 6.71 -8.58
CA ALA A 54 11.68 5.64 -8.17
C ALA A 54 12.47 6.04 -6.91
N SER A 55 12.91 7.31 -6.85
CA SER A 55 13.53 7.88 -5.65
C SER A 55 12.55 7.93 -4.47
N VAL A 56 11.30 8.39 -4.70
CA VAL A 56 10.26 8.42 -3.66
C VAL A 56 10.01 7.03 -3.08
N ALA A 57 9.85 6.01 -3.93
CA ALA A 57 9.64 4.63 -3.50
C ALA A 57 10.82 4.12 -2.64
N LYS A 58 12.05 4.37 -3.08
CA LYS A 58 13.27 3.94 -2.38
C LYS A 58 13.44 4.64 -1.03
N THR A 59 13.42 5.96 -1.03
CA THR A 59 13.67 6.79 0.16
C THR A 59 12.53 6.64 1.18
N GLY A 60 11.28 6.60 0.72
CA GLY A 60 10.11 6.36 1.56
C GLY A 60 10.10 4.97 2.18
N SER A 61 10.45 3.92 1.42
CA SER A 61 10.54 2.56 1.97
C SER A 61 11.61 2.46 3.05
N ALA A 62 12.77 3.12 2.87
CA ALA A 62 13.82 3.16 3.87
C ALA A 62 13.36 3.90 5.14
N LEU A 63 12.65 5.02 5.01
CA LEU A 63 12.09 5.74 6.16
C LEU A 63 11.07 4.89 6.93
N LEU A 64 10.16 4.22 6.21
CA LEU A 64 9.14 3.35 6.81
C LEU A 64 9.76 2.16 7.54
N ARG A 65 10.81 1.56 6.97
CA ARG A 65 11.53 0.44 7.57
C ARG A 65 12.31 0.88 8.81
N ASP A 66 13.07 1.97 8.71
CA ASP A 66 14.14 2.27 9.66
C ASP A 66 13.78 3.27 10.75
N ALA A 67 12.76 4.11 10.55
CA ALA A 67 12.55 5.27 11.42
C ALA A 67 11.10 5.50 11.86
N SER A 68 10.11 5.40 10.96
CA SER A 68 8.76 5.89 11.26
C SER A 68 7.68 5.19 10.46
N LYS A 69 6.64 4.69 11.12
CA LYS A 69 5.39 4.24 10.49
C LYS A 69 4.49 5.46 10.24
N ASP A 70 4.91 6.29 9.29
CA ASP A 70 4.18 7.51 8.91
C ASP A 70 3.18 7.25 7.77
N TYR A 71 1.93 7.66 7.98
CA TYR A 71 0.82 7.42 7.05
C TYR A 71 0.98 8.18 5.73
N LEU A 72 1.52 9.40 5.76
CA LEU A 72 1.74 10.18 4.55
C LEU A 72 2.91 9.60 3.75
N MET A 73 3.99 9.20 4.43
CA MET A 73 5.11 8.55 3.76
C MET A 73 4.69 7.21 3.15
N ALA A 74 3.84 6.43 3.84
CA ALA A 74 3.24 5.21 3.29
C ALA A 74 2.37 5.49 2.06
N ALA A 75 1.57 6.57 2.07
CA ALA A 75 0.78 6.99 0.92
C ALA A 75 1.66 7.39 -0.28
N TYR A 76 2.77 8.10 -0.03
CA TYR A 76 3.74 8.44 -1.06
C TYR A 76 4.42 7.21 -1.67
N VAL A 77 4.83 6.25 -0.83
CA VAL A 77 5.41 4.98 -1.30
C VAL A 77 4.41 4.17 -2.12
N ALA A 78 3.17 4.05 -1.64
CA ALA A 78 2.10 3.35 -2.36
C ALA A 78 1.85 3.96 -3.74
N TRP A 79 1.79 5.30 -3.82
CA TRP A 79 1.63 5.99 -5.10
C TRP A 79 2.85 5.82 -6.01
N ALA A 80 4.05 5.95 -5.45
CA ALA A 80 5.30 5.79 -6.19
C ALA A 80 5.46 4.38 -6.79
N TRP A 81 5.01 3.34 -6.08
CA TRP A 81 4.96 1.98 -6.63
C TRP A 81 3.95 1.88 -7.78
N PHE A 82 2.76 2.47 -7.66
CA PHE A 82 1.82 2.50 -8.78
C PHE A 82 2.39 3.20 -10.01
N GLU A 83 3.04 4.35 -9.84
CA GLU A 83 3.66 5.10 -10.94
C GLU A 83 4.79 4.33 -11.64
N THR A 84 5.53 3.51 -10.89
CA THR A 84 6.71 2.79 -11.42
C THR A 84 6.41 1.37 -11.89
N GLU A 85 5.39 0.72 -11.31
CA GLU A 85 5.09 -0.71 -11.51
C GLU A 85 3.63 -0.97 -11.90
N GLY A 86 2.82 0.06 -12.12
CA GLY A 86 1.43 -0.07 -12.53
C GLY A 86 0.58 -0.80 -11.50
N LEU A 87 -0.29 -1.70 -11.96
CA LEU A 87 -1.26 -2.39 -11.10
C LEU A 87 -0.62 -3.35 -10.09
N ASP A 88 0.52 -3.97 -10.42
CA ASP A 88 1.33 -4.72 -9.45
C ASP A 88 1.76 -3.77 -8.30
N GLY A 89 2.26 -2.59 -8.66
CA GLY A 89 2.59 -1.50 -7.75
C GLY A 89 1.44 -1.07 -6.83
N LEU A 90 0.25 -0.92 -7.41
CA LEU A 90 -0.97 -0.58 -6.66
C LEU A 90 -1.34 -1.65 -5.65
N ALA A 91 -1.22 -2.93 -6.02
CA ALA A 91 -1.49 -4.05 -5.11
C ALA A 91 -0.54 -4.05 -3.90
N TYR A 92 0.77 -3.84 -4.11
CA TYR A 92 1.71 -3.65 -3.00
C TYR A 92 1.34 -2.43 -2.15
N GLY A 93 0.97 -1.32 -2.77
CA GLY A 93 0.60 -0.07 -2.10
C GLY A 93 -0.62 -0.22 -1.20
N VAL A 94 -1.71 -0.81 -1.72
CA VAL A 94 -2.93 -1.08 -0.96
C VAL A 94 -2.65 -2.02 0.21
N ALA A 95 -1.85 -3.07 0.00
CA ALA A 95 -1.48 -3.99 1.06
C ALA A 95 -0.60 -3.32 2.14
N LEU A 96 0.32 -2.44 1.76
CA LEU A 96 1.10 -1.63 2.69
C LEU A 96 0.20 -0.71 3.52
N LEU A 97 -0.70 0.04 2.88
CA LEU A 97 -1.59 0.96 3.57
C LEU A 97 -2.55 0.22 4.52
N HIS A 98 -3.09 -0.92 4.10
CA HIS A 98 -3.86 -1.81 4.97
C HIS A 98 -3.04 -2.21 6.20
N GLY A 99 -1.84 -2.74 5.99
CA GLY A 99 -0.97 -3.19 7.09
C GLY A 99 -0.56 -2.08 8.04
N ILE A 100 -0.36 -0.85 7.55
CA ILE A 100 -0.09 0.33 8.39
C ILE A 100 -1.27 0.62 9.30
N VAL A 101 -2.51 0.62 8.78
CA VAL A 101 -3.71 0.83 9.60
C VAL A 101 -3.90 -0.30 10.60
N GLU A 102 -3.70 -1.53 10.17
CA GLU A 102 -3.94 -2.72 10.98
C GLU A 102 -2.96 -2.81 12.16
N ARG A 103 -1.66 -2.63 11.89
CA ARG A 103 -0.59 -2.91 12.85
C ARG A 103 -0.14 -1.68 13.63
N TYR A 104 -0.26 -0.49 13.05
CA TYR A 104 0.30 0.75 13.60
C TYR A 104 -0.78 1.81 13.82
N TRP A 105 -1.98 1.36 14.18
CA TRP A 105 -3.05 2.28 14.57
C TRP A 105 -2.66 3.11 15.79
N ASP A 106 -2.15 2.51 16.84
CA ASP A 106 -1.85 3.24 18.07
C ASP A 106 -0.50 3.97 17.99
N ASP A 107 0.50 3.33 17.38
CA ASP A 107 1.89 3.81 17.36
C ASP A 107 2.28 4.60 16.10
N GLY A 108 1.42 4.65 15.08
CA GLY A 108 1.73 5.31 13.81
C GLY A 108 1.66 6.84 13.85
N PHE A 109 2.27 7.47 12.84
CA PHE A 109 2.35 8.92 12.71
C PHE A 109 1.50 9.46 11.55
N PRO A 110 0.83 10.63 11.70
CA PRO A 110 0.70 11.43 12.92
C PRO A 110 -0.02 10.69 14.05
N PRO A 111 0.18 11.05 15.33
CA PRO A 111 -0.47 10.36 16.46
C PRO A 111 -2.00 10.51 16.41
N LEU A 112 -2.75 9.60 17.06
CA LEU A 112 -4.22 9.55 17.03
C LEU A 112 -4.92 10.89 17.35
N LYS A 113 -4.36 11.71 18.26
CA LYS A 113 -4.88 13.08 18.53
C LYS A 113 -4.90 13.99 17.29
N ARG A 114 -4.20 13.62 16.22
CA ARG A 114 -4.16 14.26 14.90
C ARG A 114 -4.71 13.34 13.81
N ILE A 115 -5.73 12.54 14.10
CA ILE A 115 -6.37 11.57 13.17
C ILE A 115 -6.69 12.17 11.78
N ARG A 116 -7.07 13.45 11.71
CA ARG A 116 -7.28 14.14 10.43
C ARG A 116 -6.05 14.09 9.51
N GLY A 117 -4.84 14.16 10.06
CA GLY A 117 -3.61 14.03 9.29
C GLY A 117 -3.45 12.65 8.65
N ARG A 118 -3.93 11.59 9.31
CA ARG A 118 -3.97 10.24 8.74
C ARG A 118 -5.02 10.13 7.65
N SER A 119 -6.22 10.70 7.85
CA SER A 119 -7.26 10.75 6.80
C SER A 119 -6.75 11.47 5.57
N ASN A 120 -6.15 12.65 5.75
CA ASN A 120 -5.63 13.45 4.66
C ASN A 120 -4.57 12.72 3.83
N ALA A 121 -3.76 11.84 4.45
CA ALA A 121 -2.80 11.02 3.70
C ALA A 121 -3.51 10.05 2.74
N PHE A 122 -4.60 9.46 3.18
CA PHE A 122 -5.40 8.56 2.34
C PHE A 122 -6.24 9.33 1.33
N ASP A 123 -6.80 10.48 1.69
CA ASP A 123 -7.49 11.36 0.75
C ASP A 123 -6.54 11.83 -0.37
N TRP A 124 -5.28 12.14 -0.05
CA TRP A 124 -4.25 12.44 -1.04
C TRP A 124 -4.04 11.27 -2.00
N PHE A 125 -3.85 10.05 -1.48
CA PHE A 125 -3.66 8.86 -2.30
C PHE A 125 -4.91 8.53 -3.15
N MET A 126 -6.10 8.63 -2.58
CA MET A 126 -7.36 8.34 -3.27
C MET A 126 -7.64 9.36 -4.37
N GLY A 127 -7.40 10.65 -4.13
CA GLY A 127 -7.55 11.68 -5.15
C GLY A 127 -6.58 11.50 -6.32
N ARG A 128 -5.38 10.98 -6.05
CA ARG A 128 -4.41 10.59 -7.09
C ARG A 128 -4.89 9.40 -7.90
N LEU A 129 -5.33 8.36 -7.20
CA LEU A 129 -5.85 7.16 -7.83
C LEU A 129 -7.06 7.48 -8.72
N ASP A 130 -7.97 8.34 -8.27
CA ASP A 130 -9.16 8.74 -9.03
C ASP A 130 -8.80 9.30 -10.41
N ASN A 131 -7.80 10.18 -10.45
CA ASN A 131 -7.31 10.77 -11.68
C ASN A 131 -6.64 9.75 -12.62
N ALA A 132 -5.90 8.78 -12.07
CA ALA A 132 -5.18 7.80 -12.89
C ALA A 132 -6.05 6.65 -13.39
N MET A 133 -7.03 6.20 -12.59
CA MET A 133 -7.83 5.00 -12.90
C MET A 133 -8.59 5.10 -14.22
N ALA A 134 -8.97 6.31 -14.65
CA ALA A 134 -9.63 6.53 -15.93
C ALA A 134 -8.73 6.27 -17.15
N GLY A 135 -7.41 6.34 -17.00
CA GLY A 135 -6.43 6.20 -18.08
C GLY A 135 -5.80 4.81 -18.19
N ILE A 136 -6.14 3.87 -17.30
CA ILE A 136 -5.49 2.55 -17.26
C ILE A 136 -6.01 1.68 -18.41
N THR A 137 -5.10 1.25 -19.29
CA THR A 137 -5.39 0.21 -20.29
C THR A 137 -5.10 -1.15 -19.68
N VAL A 138 -6.14 -1.95 -19.47
CA VAL A 138 -6.03 -3.28 -18.85
C VAL A 138 -5.69 -4.34 -19.91
N THR A 139 -4.78 -5.23 -19.57
CA THR A 139 -4.38 -6.38 -20.38
C THR A 139 -4.46 -7.68 -19.58
N GLY A 140 -4.31 -8.83 -20.25
CA GLY A 140 -4.29 -10.13 -19.58
C GLY A 140 -3.16 -10.27 -18.53
N LYS A 141 -2.07 -9.50 -18.66
CA LYS A 141 -0.94 -9.52 -17.70
C LYS A 141 -1.33 -8.96 -16.33
N ASP A 142 -2.32 -8.09 -16.29
CA ASP A 142 -2.77 -7.39 -15.08
C ASP A 142 -3.70 -8.25 -14.21
N ARG A 143 -4.07 -9.44 -14.70
CA ARG A 143 -5.08 -10.30 -14.07
C ARG A 143 -4.73 -10.65 -12.62
N ILE A 144 -3.47 -11.03 -12.36
CA ILE A 144 -3.04 -11.36 -10.99
C ILE A 144 -3.13 -10.13 -10.08
N ALA A 145 -2.64 -8.97 -10.54
CA ALA A 145 -2.70 -7.73 -9.77
C ALA A 145 -4.15 -7.33 -9.43
N ILE A 146 -5.05 -7.40 -10.41
CA ILE A 146 -6.46 -7.04 -10.24
C ILE A 146 -7.15 -8.03 -9.30
N THR A 147 -6.90 -9.35 -9.43
CA THR A 147 -7.45 -10.33 -8.48
C THR A 147 -6.96 -10.10 -7.05
N LEU A 148 -5.67 -9.78 -6.86
CA LEU A 148 -5.16 -9.43 -5.53
C LEU A 148 -5.80 -8.14 -5.00
N LEU A 149 -6.00 -7.13 -5.85
CA LEU A 149 -6.69 -5.89 -5.48
C LEU A 149 -8.16 -6.13 -5.14
N GLU A 150 -8.85 -7.03 -5.84
CA GLU A 150 -10.22 -7.43 -5.53
C GLU A 150 -10.32 -8.07 -4.14
N ASP A 151 -9.34 -8.88 -3.76
CA ASP A 151 -9.27 -9.47 -2.43
C ASP A 151 -8.96 -8.43 -1.33
N LEU A 152 -8.00 -7.53 -1.60
CA LEU A 152 -7.47 -6.60 -0.60
C LEU A 152 -8.37 -5.38 -0.37
N SER A 153 -8.99 -4.85 -1.43
CA SER A 153 -9.69 -3.56 -1.37
C SER A 153 -10.91 -3.55 -0.43
N PRO A 154 -11.76 -4.60 -0.37
CA PRO A 154 -12.88 -4.64 0.57
C PRO A 154 -12.42 -4.69 2.03
N ALA A 155 -11.39 -5.49 2.34
CA ALA A 155 -10.84 -5.60 3.69
C ALA A 155 -10.23 -4.25 4.13
N PHE A 156 -9.47 -3.60 3.25
CA PHE A 156 -8.91 -2.28 3.52
C PHE A 156 -10.00 -1.22 3.72
N ALA A 157 -11.03 -1.20 2.87
CA ALA A 157 -12.14 -0.26 3.01
C ALA A 157 -12.95 -0.50 4.29
N SER A 158 -13.12 -1.75 4.73
CA SER A 158 -13.75 -2.05 6.03
C SER A 158 -12.89 -1.55 7.17
N LEU A 159 -11.61 -1.92 7.19
CA LEU A 159 -10.68 -1.54 8.25
C LEU A 159 -10.58 -0.02 8.41
N VAL A 160 -10.49 0.72 7.30
CA VAL A 160 -10.48 2.19 7.32
C VAL A 160 -11.77 2.75 7.90
N ARG A 161 -12.94 2.23 7.49
CA ARG A 161 -14.23 2.66 8.04
C ARG A 161 -14.31 2.41 9.55
N ASP A 162 -13.89 1.22 9.98
CA ASP A 162 -14.01 0.77 11.36
C ASP A 162 -13.06 1.54 12.29
N LYS A 163 -11.83 1.80 11.84
CA LYS A 163 -10.82 2.52 12.64
C LYS A 163 -11.03 4.03 12.65
N PHE A 164 -11.40 4.63 11.51
CA PHE A 164 -11.52 6.09 11.41
C PHE A 164 -12.91 6.61 11.76
N GLU A 165 -13.93 5.76 11.81
CA GLU A 165 -15.31 6.11 12.15
C GLU A 165 -15.81 7.32 11.34
N ASP A 166 -16.18 8.41 12.02
CA ASP A 166 -16.69 9.64 11.40
C ASP A 166 -15.62 10.45 10.64
N LYS A 167 -14.34 10.05 10.75
CA LYS A 167 -13.20 10.63 10.03
C LYS A 167 -12.71 9.75 8.89
N ALA A 168 -13.49 8.75 8.48
CA ALA A 168 -13.06 7.84 7.42
C ALA A 168 -12.93 8.55 6.06
N PRO A 169 -11.79 8.40 5.37
CA PRO A 169 -11.61 8.91 4.01
C PRO A 169 -12.48 8.15 3.00
N GLY A 170 -12.66 8.75 1.83
CA GLY A 170 -13.46 8.16 0.75
C GLY A 170 -12.78 6.97 0.08
N MET A 171 -13.28 5.74 0.31
CA MET A 171 -12.72 4.50 -0.25
C MET A 171 -13.39 4.02 -1.56
N ARG A 172 -14.37 4.77 -2.09
CA ARG A 172 -15.16 4.38 -3.26
C ARG A 172 -14.32 4.28 -4.53
N THR A 173 -13.41 5.23 -4.76
CA THR A 173 -12.51 5.23 -5.91
C THR A 173 -11.74 3.91 -6.02
N LEU A 174 -11.19 3.40 -4.92
CA LEU A 174 -10.50 2.12 -4.91
C LEU A 174 -11.47 0.95 -5.18
N THR A 175 -12.53 0.83 -4.38
CA THR A 175 -13.39 -0.36 -4.43
C THR A 175 -14.21 -0.46 -5.73
N GLU A 176 -14.74 0.65 -6.23
CA GLU A 176 -15.44 0.67 -7.52
C GLU A 176 -14.45 0.66 -8.70
N GLY A 177 -13.31 1.33 -8.57
CA GLY A 177 -12.29 1.35 -9.61
C GLY A 177 -11.74 -0.05 -9.89
N VAL A 178 -11.42 -0.83 -8.85
CA VAL A 178 -10.97 -2.21 -9.00
C VAL A 178 -12.03 -3.08 -9.69
N LYS A 179 -13.32 -2.92 -9.34
CA LYS A 179 -14.42 -3.61 -10.05
C LYS A 179 -14.47 -3.25 -11.54
N ARG A 180 -14.25 -1.98 -11.89
CA ARG A 180 -14.20 -1.53 -13.29
C ARG A 180 -13.00 -2.13 -14.03
N LEU A 181 -11.84 -2.22 -13.38
CA LEU A 181 -10.66 -2.87 -13.95
C LEU A 181 -10.93 -4.36 -14.22
N GLN A 182 -11.54 -5.07 -13.27
CA GLN A 182 -11.93 -6.47 -13.45
C GLN A 182 -12.87 -6.65 -14.64
N MET A 183 -13.90 -5.81 -14.75
CA MET A 183 -14.83 -5.85 -15.88
C MET A 183 -14.17 -5.57 -17.23
N SER A 184 -13.01 -4.89 -17.22
CA SER A 184 -12.24 -4.53 -18.42
C SER A 184 -11.17 -5.56 -18.78
N LEU A 185 -10.96 -6.59 -17.95
CA LEU A 185 -10.03 -7.66 -18.29
C LEU A 185 -10.53 -8.42 -19.52
N PRO A 186 -9.61 -8.78 -20.45
CA PRO A 186 -9.97 -9.68 -21.53
C PRO A 186 -10.39 -11.06 -20.98
N GLU A 187 -11.12 -11.83 -21.78
CA GLU A 187 -11.44 -13.22 -21.46
C GLU A 187 -10.14 -14.03 -21.26
N ALA A 188 -10.12 -14.96 -20.31
CA ALA A 188 -8.97 -15.82 -20.02
C ALA A 188 -9.30 -17.29 -20.31
N SER A 189 -8.31 -18.02 -20.80
CA SER A 189 -8.35 -19.47 -20.88
C SER A 189 -8.39 -20.12 -19.48
N ALA A 190 -8.83 -21.37 -19.42
CA ALA A 190 -8.84 -22.14 -18.17
C ALA A 190 -7.44 -22.28 -17.56
N GLU A 191 -6.39 -22.39 -18.40
CA GLU A 191 -5.00 -22.45 -17.95
C GLU A 191 -4.55 -21.14 -17.29
N GLU A 192 -4.91 -19.99 -17.88
CA GLU A 192 -4.62 -18.68 -17.29
C GLU A 192 -5.35 -18.48 -15.95
N LEU A 193 -6.61 -18.90 -15.85
CA LEU A 193 -7.36 -18.84 -14.60
C LEU A 193 -6.76 -19.74 -13.52
N ALA A 194 -6.31 -20.94 -13.89
CA ALA A 194 -5.61 -21.84 -12.97
C ALA A 194 -4.28 -21.27 -12.50
N ALA A 195 -3.51 -20.64 -13.39
CA ALA A 195 -2.26 -19.97 -13.05
C ALA A 195 -2.48 -18.78 -12.09
N VAL A 196 -3.54 -17.98 -12.32
CA VAL A 196 -3.91 -16.89 -11.42
C VAL A 196 -4.30 -17.45 -10.06
N ALA A 197 -5.16 -18.48 -10.00
CA ALA A 197 -5.57 -19.11 -8.76
C ALA A 197 -4.36 -19.63 -7.95
N ALA A 198 -3.40 -20.26 -8.61
CA ALA A 198 -2.16 -20.71 -7.98
C ALA A 198 -1.32 -19.54 -7.44
N ALA A 199 -1.22 -18.43 -8.18
CA ALA A 199 -0.45 -17.25 -7.77
C ALA A 199 -1.11 -16.47 -6.62
N VAL A 200 -2.43 -16.50 -6.49
CA VAL A 200 -3.17 -15.77 -5.45
C VAL A 200 -3.59 -16.61 -4.26
N ALA A 201 -3.39 -17.93 -4.31
CA ALA A 201 -3.67 -18.82 -3.20
C ALA A 201 -2.92 -18.36 -1.93
N LYS A 202 -3.64 -18.32 -0.80
CA LYS A 202 -3.02 -18.05 0.50
C LYS A 202 -2.16 -19.24 0.89
N GLU A 203 -0.95 -18.98 1.39
CA GLU A 203 -0.13 -20.02 2.00
C GLU A 203 -0.83 -20.43 3.30
N GLU A 204 -1.43 -21.63 3.32
CA GLU A 204 -1.97 -22.21 4.54
C GLU A 204 -0.78 -22.38 5.48
N ALA A 205 -0.80 -21.68 6.62
CA ALA A 205 0.33 -21.63 7.53
C ALA A 205 0.76 -23.06 7.89
N ALA A 206 1.92 -23.49 7.40
CA ALA A 206 2.58 -24.68 7.89
C ALA A 206 2.79 -24.47 9.39
N ALA A 207 1.96 -25.10 10.20
CA ALA A 207 2.08 -25.09 11.65
C ALA A 207 3.52 -25.49 12.00
N PRO A 208 4.23 -24.75 12.88
CA PRO A 208 5.55 -25.17 13.29
C PRO A 208 5.41 -26.51 14.01
N GLU A 209 6.11 -27.50 13.48
CA GLU A 209 6.31 -28.80 14.12
C GLU A 209 6.84 -28.56 15.55
N PRO A 210 6.25 -29.15 16.60
CA PRO A 210 6.68 -28.88 17.95
C PRO A 210 8.12 -29.37 18.16
N GLU A 211 8.99 -28.43 18.51
CA GLU A 211 10.39 -28.67 18.87
C GLU A 211 10.44 -29.72 20.01
N PRO A 212 11.21 -30.82 19.87
CA PRO A 212 11.27 -31.85 20.90
C PRO A 212 11.94 -31.29 22.15
N ALA A 213 11.28 -31.46 23.30
CA ALA A 213 11.77 -31.01 24.60
C ALA A 213 13.16 -31.61 24.92
N PRO A 214 14.09 -30.82 25.48
CA PRO A 214 15.40 -31.34 25.89
C PRO A 214 15.23 -32.34 27.04
N THR A 215 15.96 -33.45 26.92
CA THR A 215 16.01 -34.56 27.90
C THR A 215 16.93 -34.24 29.07
#